data_AF-A0A1S2LA87-F1
#
_entry.id   AF-A0A1S2LA87-F1
#
_cell.length_a   1.000
_cell.length_b   1.000
_cell.length_c   1.000
_cell.angle_alpha   90.00
_cell.angle_beta   90.00
_cell.angle_gamma   90.00
#
_symmetry.space_group_name_H-M   'P 1'
#
loop_
_entity.id
_entity.type
_entity.pdbx_description
1 polymer ?
#
loop_
_entity_poly.entity_id
_entity_poly.type
_entity_poly.pdbx_seq_one_letter_code
_entity_poly.pdbx_strand_id
1 'polypeptide(L)'
;MNEKELEYMKSAYGMLYEIEVKLDRMIVANLTKKYGYTWLLQRYETKTALHTRISYFVRYPNTLPHFTEDQIKLLYKLPNIRNKIAHAVLIDESEYKQIEKCYRLVKRQPIRKRERKSLIS
;
A
#
# COMPACT_ATOMS: atom_id res chain seq x y z
N MET A 1 -4.42 -10.49 26.75
CA MET A 1 -4.88 -10.73 25.38
C MET A 1 -5.32 -12.19 25.29
N ASN A 2 -6.59 -12.44 24.98
CA ASN A 2 -7.11 -13.80 24.80
C ASN A 2 -6.77 -14.33 23.38
N GLU A 3 -6.98 -15.62 23.14
CA GLU A 3 -6.62 -16.27 21.87
C GLU A 3 -7.34 -15.64 20.66
N LYS A 4 -8.60 -15.24 20.82
CA LYS A 4 -9.36 -14.57 19.75
C LYS A 4 -8.78 -13.20 19.41
N GLU A 5 -8.42 -12.40 20.42
CA GLU A 5 -7.77 -11.10 20.25
C GLU A 5 -6.40 -11.25 19.58
N LEU A 6 -5.66 -12.31 19.90
CA LEU A 6 -4.36 -12.58 19.27
C LEU A 6 -4.52 -12.90 17.77
N GLU A 7 -5.43 -13.80 17.40
CA GLU A 7 -5.70 -14.13 15.99
C GLU A 7 -6.20 -12.92 15.21
N TYR A 8 -7.01 -12.09 15.86
CA TYR A 8 -7.49 -10.84 15.31
C TYR A 8 -6.36 -9.87 14.97
N MET A 9 -5.44 -9.64 15.90
CA MET A 9 -4.28 -8.78 15.70
C MET A 9 -3.32 -9.33 14.65
N LYS A 10 -3.09 -10.65 14.62
CA LYS A 10 -2.29 -11.31 13.56
C LYS A 10 -2.89 -11.07 12.18
N SER A 11 -4.20 -11.25 12.05
CA SER A 11 -4.93 -11.01 10.79
C SER A 11 -4.82 -9.55 10.34
N ALA A 12 -5.01 -8.60 11.26
CA ALA A 12 -4.88 -7.17 10.99
C ALA A 12 -3.47 -6.79 10.53
N TYR A 13 -2.44 -7.31 11.21
CA TYR A 13 -1.04 -7.11 10.83
C TYR A 13 -0.76 -7.67 9.43
N GLY A 14 -1.21 -8.89 9.14
CA GLY A 14 -1.05 -9.52 7.83
C GLY A 14 -1.68 -8.70 6.70
N MET A 15 -2.91 -8.21 6.90
CA MET A 15 -3.58 -7.34 5.92
C MET A 15 -2.83 -6.03 5.68
N LEU A 16 -2.33 -5.37 6.73
CA LEU A 16 -1.53 -4.15 6.59
C LEU A 16 -0.23 -4.38 5.84
N TYR A 17 0.48 -5.46 6.16
CA TYR A 17 1.71 -5.83 5.45
C TYR A 17 1.45 -6.06 3.95
N GLU A 18 0.39 -6.80 3.61
CA GLU A 18 0.02 -7.01 2.21
C GLU A 18 -0.37 -5.72 1.49
N ILE A 19 -1.06 -4.79 2.16
CA ILE A 19 -1.35 -3.46 1.63
C ILE A 19 -0.04 -2.72 1.32
N GLU A 20 0.86 -2.62 2.31
CA GLU A 20 2.14 -1.92 2.17
C GLU A 20 2.94 -2.47 1.00
N VAL A 21 3.12 -3.80 0.93
CA VAL A 21 3.84 -4.48 -0.15
C VAL A 21 3.19 -4.24 -1.51
N LYS A 22 1.86 -4.30 -1.59
CA LYS A 22 1.16 -4.17 -2.87
C LYS A 22 1.20 -2.73 -3.39
N LEU A 23 1.02 -1.73 -2.53
CA LEU A 23 1.24 -0.32 -2.88
C LEU A 23 2.67 -0.10 -3.37
N ASP A 24 3.65 -0.65 -2.65
CA ASP A 24 5.06 -0.55 -3.00
C ASP A 24 5.33 -1.07 -4.42
N ARG A 25 4.82 -2.26 -4.73
CA ARG A 25 4.94 -2.90 -6.06
C ARG A 25 4.29 -2.07 -7.17
N MET A 26 3.12 -1.46 -6.92
CA MET A 26 2.47 -0.58 -7.92
C MET A 26 3.32 0.65 -8.21
N ILE A 27 3.83 1.30 -7.16
CA ILE A 27 4.68 2.47 -7.26
C ILE A 27 5.94 2.11 -8.04
N VAL A 28 6.63 1.02 -7.65
CA VAL A 28 7.85 0.57 -8.33
C VAL A 28 7.58 0.26 -9.79
N ALA A 29 6.57 -0.56 -10.10
CA ALA A 29 6.30 -1.00 -11.46
C ALA A 29 5.99 0.18 -12.41
N ASN A 30 5.13 1.11 -11.98
CA ASN A 30 4.67 2.18 -12.86
C ASN A 30 5.67 3.33 -12.96
N LEU A 31 6.28 3.75 -11.85
CA LEU A 31 7.27 4.84 -11.90
C LEU A 31 8.54 4.39 -12.60
N THR A 32 8.98 3.14 -12.42
CA THR A 32 10.12 2.61 -13.19
C THR A 32 9.82 2.51 -14.67
N LYS A 33 8.58 2.14 -15.04
CA LYS A 33 8.15 2.14 -16.44
C LYS A 33 8.16 3.55 -17.05
N LYS A 34 7.78 4.58 -16.30
CA LYS A 34 7.66 5.96 -16.81
C LYS A 34 8.97 6.75 -16.78
N TYR A 35 9.78 6.58 -15.74
CA TYR A 35 10.95 7.43 -15.45
C TYR A 35 12.29 6.66 -15.43
N GLY A 36 12.29 5.34 -15.68
CA GLY A 36 13.52 4.53 -15.60
C GLY A 36 13.87 4.14 -14.17
N TYR A 37 15.11 3.71 -13.89
CA TYR A 37 15.52 3.30 -12.53
C TYR A 37 16.01 4.48 -11.67
N THR A 38 16.26 5.65 -12.26
CA THR A 38 16.87 6.79 -11.58
C THR A 38 16.00 7.40 -10.48
N TRP A 39 14.66 7.36 -10.61
CA TRP A 39 13.76 7.86 -9.55
C TRP A 39 13.84 7.03 -8.26
N LEU A 40 14.35 5.79 -8.31
CA LEU A 40 14.52 4.97 -7.11
C LEU A 40 15.59 5.54 -6.19
N LEU A 41 16.61 6.23 -6.72
CA LEU A 41 17.66 6.87 -5.92
C LEU A 41 17.03 7.86 -4.92
N GLN A 42 16.10 8.68 -5.39
CA GLN A 42 15.34 9.63 -4.57
C GLN A 42 14.41 8.95 -3.55
N ARG A 43 14.02 7.69 -3.79
CA ARG A 43 13.12 6.94 -2.91
C ARG A 43 13.89 6.30 -1.75
N TYR A 44 15.04 5.68 -2.02
CA TYR A 44 15.77 4.89 -1.01
C TYR A 44 16.42 5.72 0.09
N GLU A 45 16.59 7.03 -0.12
CA GLU A 45 17.03 7.96 0.93
C GLU A 45 15.99 8.14 2.04
N THR A 46 14.74 7.76 1.80
CA THR A 46 13.65 7.87 2.79
C THR A 46 13.11 6.49 3.15
N LYS A 47 13.08 6.15 4.46
CA LYS A 47 12.27 5.02 4.94
C LYS A 47 10.82 5.33 4.58
N THR A 48 10.31 4.72 3.52
CA THR A 48 8.94 4.99 3.04
C THR A 48 7.95 4.47 4.07
N ALA A 49 7.37 5.39 4.84
CA ALA A 49 6.25 5.10 5.71
C ALA A 49 4.97 4.86 4.88
N LEU A 50 3.94 4.27 5.48
CA LEU A 50 2.67 4.01 4.78
C LEU A 50 2.07 5.31 4.19
N HIS A 51 2.12 6.42 4.92
CA HIS A 51 1.64 7.72 4.43
C HIS A 51 2.41 8.17 3.17
N THR A 52 3.72 7.92 3.11
CA THR A 52 4.56 8.24 1.95
C THR A 52 4.17 7.41 0.74
N ARG A 53 3.88 6.11 0.93
CA ARG A 53 3.38 5.25 -0.16
C ARG A 53 2.06 5.78 -0.72
N ILE A 54 1.14 6.19 0.15
CA ILE A 54 -0.16 6.72 -0.27
C ILE A 54 0.03 8.05 -1.04
N SER A 55 0.95 8.92 -0.61
CA SER A 55 1.18 10.22 -1.27
C SER A 55 1.68 10.11 -2.70
N TYR A 56 2.32 9.00 -3.10
CA TYR A 56 2.68 8.77 -4.51
C TYR A 56 1.46 8.76 -5.44
N PHE A 57 0.33 8.21 -4.99
CA PHE A 57 -0.90 8.16 -5.80
C PHE A 57 -1.53 9.53 -5.98
N VAL A 58 -1.32 10.44 -5.04
CA VAL A 58 -1.71 11.86 -5.16
C VAL A 58 -0.75 12.63 -6.06
N ARG A 59 0.55 12.40 -5.92
CA ARG A 59 1.60 13.14 -6.65
C ARG A 59 1.70 12.74 -8.12
N TYR A 60 1.35 11.50 -8.46
CA TYR A 60 1.48 10.96 -9.82
C TYR A 60 0.18 10.31 -10.32
N PRO A 61 -0.96 11.03 -10.35
CA PRO A 61 -2.26 10.43 -10.65
C PRO A 61 -2.31 9.81 -12.06
N ASN A 62 -1.62 10.43 -13.03
CA ASN A 62 -1.54 9.92 -14.41
C ASN A 62 -0.69 8.65 -14.54
N THR A 63 0.32 8.47 -13.67
CA THR A 63 1.20 7.30 -13.69
C THR A 63 0.70 6.20 -12.75
N LEU A 64 -0.05 6.57 -11.72
CA LEU A 64 -0.64 5.69 -10.71
C LEU A 64 -2.17 5.84 -10.65
N PRO A 65 -2.91 5.55 -11.73
CA PRO A 65 -4.36 5.76 -11.81
C PRO A 65 -5.19 4.69 -11.07
N HIS A 66 -4.60 4.00 -10.10
CA HIS A 66 -5.19 2.82 -9.46
C HIS A 66 -6.32 3.18 -8.49
N PHE A 67 -6.33 4.41 -7.98
CA PHE A 67 -7.29 4.83 -6.96
C PHE A 67 -7.95 6.14 -7.33
N THR A 68 -9.24 6.24 -7.04
CA THR A 68 -9.96 7.53 -7.05
C THR A 68 -9.56 8.36 -5.84
N GLU A 69 -9.89 9.66 -5.84
CA GLU A 69 -9.59 10.55 -4.71
C GLU A 69 -10.22 10.04 -3.40
N ASP A 70 -11.46 9.57 -3.43
CA ASP A 70 -12.15 9.02 -2.25
C ASP A 70 -11.50 7.74 -1.73
N GLN A 71 -10.99 6.89 -2.63
CA GLN A 71 -10.23 5.70 -2.27
C GLN A 71 -8.89 6.06 -1.63
N ILE A 72 -8.24 7.12 -2.10
CA ILE A 72 -7.02 7.64 -1.49
C ILE A 72 -7.32 8.21 -0.09
N LYS A 73 -8.39 9.00 0.07
CA LYS A 73 -8.85 9.49 1.39
C LYS A 73 -9.10 8.34 2.36
N LEU A 74 -9.65 7.23 1.88
CA LEU A 74 -9.84 6.03 2.68
C LEU A 74 -8.51 5.41 3.14
N LEU A 75 -7.53 5.31 2.24
CA LEU A 75 -6.20 4.77 2.56
C LEU A 75 -5.45 5.65 3.58
N TYR A 76 -5.63 6.97 3.54
CA TYR A 76 -5.03 7.91 4.50
C TYR A 76 -5.49 7.73 5.94
N LYS A 77 -6.50 6.90 6.21
CA LYS A 77 -6.90 6.53 7.58
C LYS A 77 -6.01 5.45 8.20
N LEU A 78 -5.30 4.67 7.37
CA LEU A 78 -4.50 3.53 7.82
C LEU A 78 -3.24 3.87 8.64
N PRO A 79 -2.49 4.98 8.41
CA PRO A 79 -1.26 5.25 9.14
C PRO A 79 -1.43 5.23 10.67
N ASN A 80 -2.53 5.77 11.20
CA ASN A 80 -2.81 5.75 12.63
C ASN A 80 -3.04 4.33 13.15
N ILE A 81 -3.83 3.53 12.44
CA ILE A 81 -4.13 2.13 12.81
C ILE A 81 -2.86 1.27 12.71
N ARG A 82 -2.05 1.48 11.68
CA ARG A 82 -0.75 0.82 11.49
C ARG A 82 0.20 1.14 12.63
N ASN A 83 0.25 2.40 13.08
CA ASN A 83 1.09 2.79 14.22
C ASN A 83 0.63 2.10 15.52
N LYS A 84 -0.68 2.03 15.79
CA LYS A 84 -1.20 1.26 16.92
C LYS A 84 -0.70 -0.19 16.90
N ILE A 85 -0.88 -0.88 15.78
CA ILE A 85 -0.44 -2.28 15.61
C ILE A 85 1.09 -2.41 15.77
N ALA A 86 1.87 -1.49 15.22
CA ALA A 86 3.33 -1.48 15.36
C ALA A 86 3.80 -1.30 16.81
N HIS A 87 3.00 -0.63 17.64
CA HIS A 87 3.22 -0.46 19.08
C HIS A 87 2.47 -1.49 19.93
N ALA A 88 1.99 -2.58 19.32
CA ALA A 88 1.24 -3.65 19.98
C ALA A 88 -0.02 -3.17 20.74
N VAL A 89 -0.59 -2.04 20.31
CA VAL A 89 -1.85 -1.51 20.84
C VAL A 89 -3.00 -2.24 20.16
N LEU A 90 -3.96 -2.74 20.97
CA LEU A 90 -5.17 -3.38 20.47
C LEU A 90 -5.97 -2.40 19.60
N ILE A 91 -6.46 -2.89 18.47
CA ILE A 91 -7.36 -2.15 17.60
C ILE A 91 -8.80 -2.57 17.88
N ASP A 92 -9.75 -1.66 17.67
CA ASP A 92 -11.16 -1.97 17.82
C ASP A 92 -11.79 -2.57 16.53
N GLU A 93 -13.06 -2.95 16.63
CA GLU A 93 -13.81 -3.53 15.50
C GLU A 93 -13.93 -2.59 14.30
N SER A 94 -14.07 -1.29 14.55
CA SER A 94 -14.18 -0.28 13.50
C SER A 94 -12.86 -0.14 12.75
N GLU A 95 -11.73 -0.19 13.46
CA GLU A 95 -10.38 -0.11 12.90
C GLU A 95 -10.05 -1.34 12.07
N TYR A 96 -10.42 -2.54 12.53
CA TYR A 96 -10.26 -3.75 11.73
C TYR A 96 -11.09 -3.75 10.46
N LYS A 97 -12.38 -3.35 10.54
CA LYS A 97 -13.23 -3.20 9.36
C LYS A 97 -12.65 -2.18 8.38
N GLN A 98 -12.03 -1.11 8.90
CA GLN A 98 -11.34 -0.12 8.10
C GLN A 98 -10.10 -0.70 7.39
N ILE A 99 -9.29 -1.53 8.08
CA ILE A 99 -8.18 -2.28 7.46
C ILE A 99 -8.72 -3.20 6.37
N GLU A 100 -9.73 -4.00 6.67
CA GLU A 100 -10.29 -4.99 5.75
C GLU A 100 -10.84 -4.32 4.47
N LYS A 101 -11.53 -3.19 4.63
CA LYS A 101 -12.03 -2.40 3.49
C LYS A 101 -10.89 -1.93 2.59
N CYS A 102 -9.82 -1.38 3.19
CA CYS A 102 -8.63 -0.98 2.45
C CYS A 102 -7.89 -2.17 1.83
N TYR A 103 -7.84 -3.30 2.52
CA TYR A 103 -7.21 -4.52 2.04
C TYR A 103 -7.90 -5.03 0.77
N ARG A 104 -9.23 -5.16 0.81
CA ARG A 104 -10.04 -5.55 -0.36
C ARG A 104 -9.86 -4.57 -1.52
N LEU A 105 -9.84 -3.26 -1.24
CA LEU A 105 -9.61 -2.20 -2.22
C LEU A 105 -8.25 -2.37 -2.91
N VAL A 106 -7.16 -2.48 -2.15
CA VAL A 106 -5.78 -2.58 -2.67
C VAL A 106 -5.58 -3.93 -3.38
N LYS A 107 -6.13 -5.02 -2.85
CA LYS A 107 -6.01 -6.37 -3.42
C LYS A 107 -6.61 -6.47 -4.83
N ARG A 108 -7.66 -5.70 -5.14
CA ARG A 108 -8.29 -5.69 -6.47
C ARG A 108 -7.49 -4.93 -7.53
N GLN A 109 -6.57 -4.05 -7.13
CA GLN A 109 -5.83 -3.24 -8.08
C GLN A 109 -4.78 -4.06 -8.85
N PRO A 110 -4.65 -3.85 -10.16
CA PRO A 110 -3.67 -4.56 -10.98
C PRO A 110 -2.25 -4.05 -10.71
N ILE A 111 -1.25 -4.92 -10.87
CA ILE A 111 0.15 -4.49 -11.00
C ILE A 111 0.49 -4.63 -12.48
N ARG A 112 0.57 -3.51 -13.20
CA ARG A 112 0.92 -3.51 -14.63
C ARG A 112 2.38 -3.97 -14.78
N LYS A 113 2.58 -5.24 -15.17
CA LYS A 113 3.90 -5.77 -15.49
C LYS A 113 4.37 -5.22 -16.85
N ARG A 114 5.69 -5.10 -17.01
CA ARG A 114 6.33 -4.71 -18.27
C ARG A 114 5.99 -5.76 -19.33
N GLU A 115 5.41 -5.35 -20.46
CA GLU A 115 5.36 -6.21 -21.64
C GLU A 115 6.81 -6.51 -22.06
N ARG A 116 7.19 -7.78 -22.06
CA ARG A 116 8.44 -8.20 -22.71
C ARG A 116 8.22 -7.94 -24.20
N LYS A 117 8.83 -6.89 -24.75
CA LYS A 117 9.02 -6.82 -26.20
C LYS A 117 9.86 -8.04 -26.58
N SER A 118 9.27 -8.98 -27.31
CA SER A 118 10.03 -9.99 -28.04
C SER A 118 10.93 -9.24 -29.02
N LEU A 119 12.24 -9.31 -28.81
CA LEU A 119 13.21 -8.93 -29.83
C LEU A 119 13.12 -10.00 -30.92
N ILE A 120 12.26 -9.75 -31.91
CA ILE A 120 12.33 -10.41 -33.21
C ILE A 120 12.44 -9.28 -34.22
N SER A 121 13.67 -9.06 -34.69
CA SER A 121 14.04 -8.48 -35.98
C SER A 121 15.56 -8.52 -36.05
#